data_AF-A0A6L4ZTX0-F1
#
_entry.id   AF-A0A6L4ZTX0-F1
#
_cell.length_a   1.000
_cell.length_b   1.000
_cell.length_c   1.000
_cell.angle_alpha   90.00
_cell.angle_beta   90.00
_cell.angle_gamma   90.00
#
_symmetry.space_group_name_H-M   'P 1'
#
loop_
_entity.id
_entity.type
_entity.pdbx_description
1 polymer ?
#
loop_
_entity_poly.entity_id
_entity_poly.type
_entity_poly.pdbx_seq_one_letter_code
_entity_poly.pdbx_strand_id
1 'polypeptide(L)'
;LINITDSSETNGFPVQVKIINKLSSVIEGRIKIGTLAPVQITPQEQQLKLEAQSTKVATFFVAIGRPVPEGLARFPITFFDDYGRELIASQLKMNLVKVRAGDVEVGYLRSYDFTLGQTLNFYGVRNREISVTEIKEGNLNSNFDTVILDNRAYLANPELATVNQNLLNFARNGGTVIVLYQRPSDWNGKGLSPYPIKLGDERITDEMSPVTILMPEHPLMSLPNKITEKDFDNWIQERGLSFPSEWDERYTPLLSCADVDEEQLTGGLLVAPHGRGQYIYTSYVIYRQLRAFNPGAFHLFANMISLPKAR
;
A
#
# COMPACT_ATOMS: atom_id res chain seq x y z
N LEU A 1 -8.07 8.95 7.83
CA LEU A 1 -6.86 8.13 7.57
C LEU A 1 -5.74 8.76 8.36
N ILE A 2 -5.18 8.03 9.31
CA ILE A 2 -4.09 8.50 10.17
C ILE A 2 -2.90 7.62 9.82
N ASN A 3 -1.91 8.18 9.15
CA ASN A 3 -0.64 7.51 8.90
C ASN A 3 0.20 7.61 10.17
N ILE A 4 0.70 6.47 10.65
CA ILE A 4 1.52 6.39 11.87
C ILE A 4 2.94 5.99 11.48
N THR A 5 3.80 6.98 11.29
CA THR A 5 5.26 6.78 11.16
C THR A 5 5.91 6.99 12.53
N ASP A 6 6.63 5.99 13.04
CA ASP A 6 7.45 6.08 14.26
C ASP A 6 8.65 7.01 13.97
N SER A 7 8.45 8.31 14.10
CA SER A 7 9.51 9.32 13.97
C SER A 7 10.23 9.58 15.30
N SER A 8 10.16 8.69 16.29
CA SER A 8 10.71 8.87 17.65
C SER A 8 10.26 10.16 18.40
N GLU A 9 9.40 10.98 17.80
CA GLU A 9 9.08 12.35 18.26
C GLU A 9 7.57 12.67 18.32
N THR A 10 6.65 11.72 18.08
CA THR A 10 5.22 12.08 18.07
C THR A 10 4.56 11.99 19.44
N ASN A 11 3.95 13.10 19.89
CA ASN A 11 2.99 13.20 21.00
C ASN A 11 1.66 12.46 20.70
N GLY A 12 1.70 11.34 19.96
CA GLY A 12 0.56 10.59 19.46
C GLY A 12 -0.15 11.23 18.26
N PHE A 13 -1.02 10.45 17.60
CA PHE A 13 -1.75 10.85 16.40
C PHE A 13 -3.19 11.24 16.72
N PRO A 14 -3.70 12.38 16.21
CA PRO A 14 -5.01 12.87 16.58
C PRO A 14 -6.14 12.01 15.97
N VAL A 15 -7.00 11.46 16.83
CA VAL A 15 -8.27 10.82 16.50
C VAL A 15 -9.40 11.72 16.97
N GLN A 16 -10.25 12.13 16.04
CA GLN A 16 -11.45 12.92 16.35
C GLN A 16 -12.68 12.02 16.42
N VAL A 17 -13.38 12.05 17.55
CA VAL A 17 -14.67 11.38 17.72
C VAL A 17 -15.78 12.41 17.71
N LYS A 18 -16.65 12.32 16.70
CA LYS A 18 -17.84 13.16 16.57
C LYS A 18 -19.01 12.52 17.31
N ILE A 19 -19.63 13.26 18.22
CA ILE A 19 -20.78 12.82 19.01
C ILE A 19 -21.94 13.77 18.72
N ILE A 20 -23.12 13.21 18.47
CA ILE A 20 -24.31 13.96 18.05
C ILE A 20 -25.43 13.69 19.04
N ASN A 21 -25.86 14.72 19.76
CA ASN A 21 -27.04 14.66 20.60
C ASN A 21 -28.27 15.02 19.78
N LYS A 22 -29.15 14.04 19.54
CA LYS A 22 -30.43 14.23 18.84
C LYS A 22 -31.63 14.36 19.78
N LEU A 23 -31.40 14.45 21.09
CA LEU A 23 -32.46 14.66 22.07
C LEU A 23 -32.78 16.16 22.21
N SER A 24 -33.97 16.45 22.73
CA SER A 24 -34.40 17.80 23.10
C SER A 24 -33.84 18.26 24.45
N SER A 25 -33.14 17.40 25.17
CA SER A 25 -32.50 17.68 26.45
C SER A 25 -30.97 17.72 26.34
N VAL A 26 -30.35 18.42 27.27
CA VAL A 26 -28.90 18.41 27.47
C VAL A 26 -28.48 17.06 28.04
N ILE A 27 -27.32 16.56 27.60
CA ILE A 27 -26.68 15.36 28.14
C ILE A 27 -25.29 15.76 28.65
N GLU A 28 -25.02 15.48 29.92
CA GLU A 28 -23.67 15.60 30.51
C GLU A 28 -23.13 14.19 30.79
N GLY A 29 -21.84 14.01 30.52
CA GLY A 29 -21.21 12.71 30.62
C GLY A 29 -19.77 12.70 30.13
N ARG A 30 -19.19 11.50 30.02
CA ARG A 30 -17.81 11.28 29.61
C ARG A 30 -17.73 10.35 28.41
N ILE A 31 -16.92 10.72 27.43
CA ILE A 31 -16.50 9.81 26.36
C ILE A 31 -15.18 9.14 26.71
N LYS A 32 -15.08 7.83 26.47
CA LYS A 32 -13.87 7.03 26.69
C LYS A 32 -13.51 6.25 25.43
N ILE A 33 -12.22 6.15 25.13
CA ILE A 33 -11.68 5.17 24.18
C ILE A 33 -10.89 4.13 24.98
N GLY A 34 -11.27 2.85 24.85
CA GLY A 34 -10.53 1.76 25.45
C GLY A 34 -9.12 1.64 24.88
N THR A 35 -8.18 1.19 25.68
CA THR A 35 -6.79 0.97 25.27
C THR A 35 -6.51 -0.53 25.13
N LEU A 36 -5.65 -0.88 24.18
CA LEU A 36 -5.15 -2.24 24.01
C LEU A 36 -3.64 -2.14 23.90
N ALA A 37 -2.91 -2.64 24.92
CA ALA A 37 -1.45 -2.60 24.90
C ALA A 37 -0.92 -3.28 23.62
N PRO A 38 0.11 -2.72 22.96
CA PRO A 38 0.92 -1.58 23.40
C PRO A 38 0.43 -0.21 22.88
N VAL A 39 -0.79 -0.11 22.36
CA VAL A 39 -1.39 1.15 21.91
C VAL A 39 -1.94 1.94 23.10
N GLN A 40 -1.51 3.19 23.22
CA GLN A 40 -1.92 4.14 24.24
C GLN A 40 -2.83 5.20 23.65
N ILE A 41 -3.86 5.60 24.41
CA ILE A 41 -4.78 6.67 24.06
C ILE A 41 -4.71 7.77 25.12
N THR A 42 -4.52 9.01 24.68
CA THR A 42 -4.40 10.17 25.56
C THR A 42 -5.29 11.33 25.10
N PRO A 43 -6.12 11.92 25.98
CA PRO A 43 -6.51 11.40 27.29
C PRO A 43 -7.35 10.11 27.13
N GLN A 44 -7.43 9.23 28.13
CA GLN A 44 -8.26 8.02 28.03
C GLN A 44 -9.77 8.32 28.00
N GLU A 45 -10.17 9.41 28.65
CA GLU A 45 -11.55 9.91 28.69
C GLU A 45 -11.63 11.44 28.69
N GLN A 46 -12.76 11.99 28.27
CA GLN A 46 -13.03 13.43 28.25
C GLN A 46 -14.47 13.69 28.70
N GLN A 47 -14.63 14.64 29.64
CA GLN A 47 -15.94 15.15 30.02
C GLN A 47 -16.52 16.01 28.90
N LEU A 48 -17.80 15.82 28.60
CA LEU A 48 -18.53 16.54 27.57
C LEU A 48 -19.93 16.89 28.05
N LYS A 49 -20.30 18.15 27.81
CA LYS A 49 -21.68 18.62 27.84
C LYS A 49 -22.21 18.75 26.43
N LEU A 50 -23.23 17.98 26.07
CA LEU A 50 -23.88 17.99 24.77
C LEU A 50 -25.21 18.73 24.89
N GLU A 51 -25.28 19.95 24.35
CA GLU A 51 -26.54 20.69 24.27
C GLU A 51 -27.59 19.93 23.45
N ALA A 52 -28.88 20.24 23.64
CA ALA A 52 -29.95 19.67 22.84
C ALA A 52 -29.72 19.91 21.34
N GLN A 53 -29.99 18.90 20.51
CA GLN A 53 -29.81 18.96 19.04
C GLN A 53 -28.40 19.43 18.58
N SER A 54 -27.35 19.13 19.36
CA SER A 54 -25.99 19.62 19.09
C SER A 54 -25.02 18.53 18.66
N THR A 55 -23.86 18.97 18.16
CA THR A 55 -22.72 18.11 17.84
C THR A 55 -21.49 18.61 18.59
N LYS A 56 -20.70 17.69 19.15
CA LYS A 56 -19.34 17.97 19.64
C LYS A 56 -18.32 17.02 19.05
N VAL A 57 -17.07 17.47 19.04
CA VAL A 57 -15.91 16.66 18.64
C VAL A 57 -14.97 16.58 19.84
N ALA A 58 -14.61 15.35 20.22
CA ALA A 58 -13.57 15.07 21.19
C ALA A 58 -12.31 14.60 20.45
N THR A 59 -11.14 15.12 20.83
CA THR A 59 -9.85 14.80 20.19
C THR A 59 -9.01 13.96 21.14
N PHE A 60 -8.66 12.77 20.70
CA PHE A 60 -7.77 11.82 21.36
C PHE A 60 -6.45 11.73 20.61
N PHE A 61 -5.39 11.26 21.25
CA PHE A 61 -4.10 11.01 20.64
C PHE A 61 -3.76 9.53 20.79
N VAL A 62 -3.39 8.88 19.70
CA VAL A 62 -2.99 7.47 19.67
C VAL A 62 -1.47 7.39 19.60
N ALA A 63 -0.82 6.75 20.56
CA ALA A 63 0.59 6.41 20.48
C ALA A 63 0.74 4.88 20.38
N ILE A 64 1.62 4.41 19.50
CA ILE A 64 1.90 2.98 19.35
C ILE A 64 3.20 2.66 20.09
N GLY A 65 3.09 1.90 21.18
CA GLY A 65 4.25 1.39 21.90
C GLY A 65 4.91 0.21 21.20
N ARG A 66 6.02 -0.26 21.78
CA ARG A 66 6.77 -1.42 21.29
C ARG A 66 6.40 -2.69 22.07
N PRO A 67 6.40 -3.88 21.43
CA PRO A 67 6.62 -4.11 20.00
C PRO A 67 5.44 -3.60 19.16
N VAL A 68 5.68 -3.04 17.97
CA VAL A 68 4.58 -2.55 17.11
C VAL A 68 3.67 -3.74 16.77
N PRO A 69 2.39 -3.71 17.17
CA PRO A 69 1.43 -4.76 16.86
C PRO A 69 1.05 -4.68 15.38
N GLU A 70 0.65 -5.81 14.80
CA GLU A 70 0.26 -5.92 13.40
C GLU A 70 -1.16 -6.47 13.27
N GLY A 71 -1.91 -5.98 12.28
CA GLY A 71 -3.28 -6.37 12.00
C GLY A 71 -4.34 -5.38 12.51
N LEU A 72 -5.59 -5.82 12.48
CA LEU A 72 -6.75 -5.00 12.84
C LEU A 72 -6.90 -4.86 14.36
N ALA A 73 -6.58 -3.69 14.89
CA ALA A 73 -6.87 -3.31 16.26
C ALA A 73 -8.26 -2.66 16.37
N ARG A 74 -8.98 -3.01 17.45
CA ARG A 74 -10.32 -2.49 17.74
C ARG A 74 -10.33 -1.89 19.13
N PHE A 75 -10.66 -0.61 19.22
CA PHE A 75 -10.74 0.12 20.47
C PHE A 75 -12.20 0.51 20.72
N PRO A 76 -12.84 0.03 21.81
CA PRO A 76 -14.21 0.42 22.11
C PRO A 76 -14.27 1.92 22.40
N ILE A 77 -15.26 2.60 21.84
CA ILE A 77 -15.59 3.98 22.14
C ILE A 77 -16.92 3.95 22.88
N THR A 78 -16.96 4.45 24.11
CA THR A 78 -18.19 4.45 24.90
C THR A 78 -18.46 5.83 25.49
N PHE A 79 -19.71 6.30 25.40
CA PHE A 79 -20.18 7.49 26.10
C PHE A 79 -21.02 7.07 27.31
N PHE A 80 -20.63 7.55 28.48
CA PHE A 80 -21.34 7.33 29.73
C PHE A 80 -21.99 8.63 30.19
N ASP A 81 -23.16 8.56 30.81
CA ASP A 81 -23.70 9.69 31.57
C ASP A 81 -22.94 9.88 32.90
N ASP A 82 -23.25 10.96 33.62
CA ASP A 82 -22.62 11.27 34.91
C ASP A 82 -22.91 10.25 36.01
N TYR A 83 -23.90 9.37 35.84
CA TYR A 83 -24.19 8.25 36.74
C TYR A 83 -23.40 6.98 36.37
N GLY A 84 -22.56 7.04 35.33
CA GLY A 84 -21.77 5.92 34.85
C GLY A 84 -22.55 4.91 34.00
N ARG A 85 -23.77 5.25 33.56
CA ARG A 85 -24.55 4.39 32.66
C ARG A 85 -24.07 4.58 31.23
N GLU A 86 -23.83 3.48 30.52
CA GLU A 86 -23.52 3.52 29.09
C GLU A 86 -24.75 4.00 28.31
N LEU A 87 -24.59 5.09 27.56
CA LEU A 87 -25.64 5.60 26.67
C LEU A 87 -25.46 5.11 25.23
N ILE A 88 -24.22 5.02 24.76
CA ILE A 88 -23.89 4.56 23.41
C ILE A 88 -22.47 4.00 23.36
N ALA A 89 -22.29 2.94 22.58
CA ALA A 89 -20.99 2.38 22.23
C ALA A 89 -20.78 2.33 20.71
N SER A 90 -19.51 2.43 20.32
CA SER A 90 -18.98 2.29 18.98
C SER A 90 -17.56 1.69 19.07
N GLN A 91 -16.85 1.63 17.94
CA GLN A 91 -15.47 1.15 17.91
C GLN A 91 -14.62 1.97 16.95
N LEU A 92 -13.41 2.32 17.38
CA LEU A 92 -12.33 2.75 16.50
C LEU A 92 -11.63 1.49 15.95
N LYS A 93 -11.55 1.39 14.62
CA LYS A 93 -10.81 0.34 13.92
C LYS A 93 -9.54 0.93 13.35
N MET A 94 -8.40 0.31 13.62
CA MET A 94 -7.11 0.71 13.09
C MET A 94 -6.40 -0.51 12.52
N ASN A 95 -5.96 -0.44 11.27
CA ASN A 95 -5.06 -1.44 10.71
C ASN A 95 -3.63 -1.00 10.99
N LEU A 96 -2.93 -1.79 11.79
CA LEU A 96 -1.56 -1.54 12.20
C LEU A 96 -0.64 -2.39 11.33
N VAL A 97 0.34 -1.75 10.69
CA VAL A 97 1.25 -2.41 9.76
C VAL A 97 2.67 -2.10 10.19
N LYS A 98 3.43 -3.15 10.50
CA LYS A 98 4.83 -3.03 10.91
C LYS A 98 5.74 -3.19 9.69
N VAL A 99 5.88 -2.12 8.92
CA VAL A 99 6.65 -2.12 7.68
C VAL A 99 7.90 -1.27 7.78
N ARG A 100 8.97 -1.72 7.12
CA ARG A 100 10.17 -0.93 6.85
C ARG A 100 10.20 -0.55 5.38
N ALA A 101 10.64 0.66 5.08
CA ALA A 101 10.99 1.09 3.74
C ALA A 101 12.43 1.63 3.74
N GLY A 102 13.10 1.53 2.60
CA GLY A 102 14.41 2.12 2.39
C GLY A 102 14.34 3.64 2.33
N ASP A 103 15.50 4.28 2.50
CA ASP A 103 15.65 5.71 2.29
C ASP A 103 15.72 6.01 0.78
N VAL A 104 14.56 6.15 0.14
CA VAL A 104 14.40 6.32 -1.31
C VAL A 104 13.60 7.56 -1.67
N GLU A 105 13.94 8.13 -2.83
CA GLU A 105 13.11 9.12 -3.53
C GLU A 105 12.22 8.43 -4.57
N VAL A 106 10.91 8.58 -4.44
CA VAL A 106 9.93 7.86 -5.26
C VAL A 106 9.08 8.81 -6.11
N GLY A 107 9.21 8.70 -7.43
CA GLY A 107 8.28 9.32 -8.38
C GLY A 107 7.13 8.35 -8.69
N TYR A 108 5.89 8.83 -8.76
CA TYR A 108 4.78 7.96 -9.18
C TYR A 108 3.83 8.64 -10.16
N LEU A 109 3.45 7.92 -11.21
CA LEU A 109 2.42 8.35 -12.15
C LEU A 109 1.10 7.69 -11.75
N ARG A 110 0.22 8.48 -11.14
CA ARG A 110 -1.10 8.05 -10.69
C ARG A 110 -2.01 7.71 -11.86
N SER A 111 -2.86 6.70 -11.66
CA SER A 111 -3.96 6.39 -12.58
C SER A 111 -5.28 6.96 -12.06
N TYR A 112 -6.12 6.15 -11.44
CA TYR A 112 -7.52 6.54 -11.17
C TYR A 112 -7.80 7.00 -9.74
N ASP A 113 -6.96 6.62 -8.77
CA ASP A 113 -7.22 6.90 -7.36
C ASP A 113 -5.95 7.27 -6.58
N PHE A 114 -6.12 7.63 -5.31
CA PHE A 114 -5.05 8.18 -4.47
C PHE A 114 -4.30 7.12 -3.64
N THR A 115 -4.56 5.82 -3.84
CA THR A 115 -4.01 4.74 -3.00
C THR A 115 -2.49 4.76 -2.99
N LEU A 116 -1.87 4.94 -4.16
CA LEU A 116 -0.41 4.92 -4.30
C LEU A 116 0.27 6.02 -3.48
N GLY A 117 -0.14 7.28 -3.68
CA GLY A 117 0.40 8.41 -2.91
C GLY A 117 0.11 8.31 -1.41
N GLN A 118 -1.08 7.84 -1.02
CA GLN A 118 -1.42 7.60 0.38
C GLN A 118 -0.52 6.53 1.03
N THR A 119 -0.22 5.47 0.29
CA THR A 119 0.67 4.37 0.74
C THR A 119 2.11 4.84 0.88
N LEU A 120 2.64 5.59 -0.09
CA LEU A 120 4.00 6.14 -0.02
C LEU A 120 4.15 7.11 1.17
N ASN A 121 3.14 7.96 1.41
CA ASN A 121 3.08 8.81 2.60
C ASN A 121 2.97 8.00 3.90
N PHE A 122 2.33 6.83 3.86
CA PHE A 122 2.26 5.94 5.02
C PHE A 122 3.64 5.36 5.35
N TYR A 123 4.44 4.99 4.35
CA TYR A 123 5.82 4.54 4.56
C TYR A 123 6.75 5.65 5.08
N GLY A 124 6.39 6.92 4.87
CA GLY A 124 7.24 8.05 5.22
C GLY A 124 8.43 8.25 4.28
N VAL A 125 8.39 7.65 3.08
CA VAL A 125 9.42 7.86 2.06
C VAL A 125 9.22 9.21 1.37
N ARG A 126 10.31 9.82 0.89
CA ARG A 126 10.23 11.03 0.09
C ARG A 126 9.62 10.66 -1.26
N ASN A 127 8.50 11.29 -1.60
CA ASN A 127 7.73 10.92 -2.78
C ASN A 127 7.05 12.12 -3.44
N ARG A 128 6.82 12.01 -4.74
CA ARG A 128 6.13 13.03 -5.53
C ARG A 128 5.34 12.41 -6.67
N GLU A 129 4.11 12.88 -6.88
CA GLU A 129 3.35 12.58 -8.09
C GLU A 129 4.02 13.26 -9.29
N ILE A 130 4.31 12.50 -10.34
CA ILE A 130 4.90 12.99 -11.58
C ILE A 130 3.87 12.99 -12.71
N SER A 131 4.10 13.82 -13.72
CA SER A 131 3.26 13.89 -14.93
C SER A 131 3.92 13.21 -16.12
N VAL A 132 3.13 12.91 -17.17
CA VAL A 132 3.71 12.42 -18.43
C VAL A 132 4.63 13.45 -19.08
N THR A 133 4.36 14.74 -18.90
CA THR A 133 5.26 15.83 -19.34
C THR A 133 6.63 15.73 -18.69
N GLU A 134 6.68 15.49 -17.38
CA GLU A 134 7.96 15.32 -16.67
C GLU A 134 8.69 14.04 -17.11
N ILE A 135 7.96 12.95 -17.37
CA ILE A 135 8.54 11.73 -17.96
C ILE A 135 9.11 12.02 -19.36
N LYS A 136 8.44 12.85 -20.16
CA LYS A 136 8.90 13.27 -21.50
C LYS A 136 10.20 14.08 -21.44
N GLU A 137 10.40 14.90 -20.42
CA GLU A 137 11.64 15.65 -20.21
C GLU A 137 12.85 14.74 -19.91
N GLY A 138 12.60 13.54 -19.36
CA GLY A 138 13.60 12.46 -19.27
C GLY A 138 14.66 12.62 -18.17
N ASN A 139 14.58 13.66 -17.34
CA ASN A 139 15.53 13.91 -16.25
C ASN A 139 15.13 13.25 -14.91
N LEU A 140 14.58 12.03 -14.95
CA LEU A 140 14.03 11.35 -13.78
C LEU A 140 15.12 10.95 -12.77
N ASN A 141 16.31 10.55 -13.23
CA ASN A 141 17.41 10.11 -12.36
C ASN A 141 17.96 11.22 -11.44
N SER A 142 17.72 12.49 -11.76
CA SER A 142 18.14 13.61 -10.90
C SER A 142 17.28 13.72 -9.63
N ASN A 143 16.08 13.15 -9.62
CA ASN A 143 15.10 13.35 -8.57
C ASN A 143 14.67 12.05 -7.89
N PHE A 144 14.81 10.89 -8.53
CA PHE A 144 14.19 9.65 -8.07
C PHE A 144 15.13 8.45 -8.14
N ASP A 145 15.06 7.59 -7.11
CA ASP A 145 15.64 6.24 -7.13
C ASP A 145 14.66 5.25 -7.81
N THR A 146 13.36 5.44 -7.58
CA THR A 146 12.29 4.56 -8.06
C THR A 146 11.19 5.37 -8.74
N VAL A 147 10.69 4.87 -9.88
CA VAL A 147 9.51 5.40 -10.57
C VAL A 147 8.44 4.32 -10.68
N ILE A 148 7.22 4.63 -10.23
CA ILE A 148 6.09 3.69 -10.26
C ILE A 148 5.06 4.16 -11.29
N LEU A 149 4.65 3.26 -12.17
CA LEU A 149 3.47 3.41 -13.02
C LEU A 149 2.33 2.64 -12.38
N ASP A 150 1.28 3.37 -12.01
CA ASP A 150 0.13 2.82 -11.32
C ASP A 150 -0.69 1.84 -12.19
N ASN A 151 -1.67 1.16 -11.58
CA ASN A 151 -2.48 0.17 -12.27
C ASN A 151 -3.19 0.81 -13.48
N ARG A 152 -3.04 0.19 -14.66
CA ARG A 152 -3.60 0.67 -15.93
C ARG A 152 -3.10 2.05 -16.37
N ALA A 153 -1.91 2.48 -15.92
CA ALA A 153 -1.30 3.77 -16.31
C ALA A 153 -1.29 4.06 -17.81
N TYR A 154 -1.06 3.06 -18.68
CA TYR A 154 -1.07 3.25 -20.13
C TYR A 154 -2.48 3.40 -20.73
N LEU A 155 -3.52 2.93 -20.04
CA LEU A 155 -4.90 3.27 -20.41
C LEU A 155 -5.24 4.68 -19.93
N ALA A 156 -4.89 5.00 -18.69
CA ALA A 156 -5.21 6.29 -18.08
C ALA A 156 -4.49 7.46 -18.78
N ASN A 157 -3.29 7.21 -19.31
CA ASN A 157 -2.46 8.21 -19.99
C ASN A 157 -1.92 7.63 -21.32
N PRO A 158 -2.72 7.62 -22.41
CA PRO A 158 -2.31 6.99 -23.67
C PRO A 158 -1.00 7.54 -24.25
N GLU A 159 -0.71 8.82 -24.04
CA GLU A 159 0.51 9.49 -24.47
C GLU A 159 1.78 8.96 -23.79
N LEU A 160 1.65 8.30 -22.63
CA LEU A 160 2.77 7.68 -21.91
C LEU A 160 3.53 6.67 -22.78
N ALA A 161 2.82 5.92 -23.62
CA ALA A 161 3.45 4.94 -24.51
C ALA A 161 4.46 5.58 -25.47
N THR A 162 4.19 6.82 -25.91
CA THR A 162 5.07 7.56 -26.84
C THR A 162 6.37 8.03 -26.20
N VAL A 163 6.41 8.13 -24.88
CA VAL A 163 7.57 8.60 -24.10
C VAL A 163 8.18 7.50 -23.24
N ASN A 164 7.71 6.25 -23.38
CA ASN A 164 8.10 5.13 -22.54
C ASN A 164 9.61 4.86 -22.55
N GLN A 165 10.29 5.18 -23.65
CA GLN A 165 11.74 5.03 -23.76
C GLN A 165 12.49 5.81 -22.67
N ASN A 166 11.94 6.93 -22.17
CA ASN A 166 12.56 7.69 -21.07
C ASN A 166 12.49 6.94 -19.73
N LEU A 167 11.44 6.16 -19.48
CA LEU A 167 11.36 5.28 -18.31
C LEU A 167 12.37 4.14 -18.41
N LEU A 168 12.52 3.56 -19.61
CA LEU A 168 13.53 2.52 -19.84
C LEU A 168 14.95 3.07 -19.71
N ASN A 169 15.20 4.30 -20.18
CA ASN A 169 16.48 4.98 -19.99
C ASN A 169 16.74 5.29 -18.51
N PHE A 170 15.72 5.71 -17.76
CA PHE A 170 15.81 5.90 -16.32
C PHE A 170 16.24 4.62 -15.59
N ALA A 171 15.62 3.48 -15.92
CA ALA A 171 16.02 2.17 -15.42
C ALA A 171 17.46 1.84 -15.82
N ARG A 172 17.79 1.98 -17.11
CA ARG A 172 19.15 1.72 -17.64
C ARG A 172 20.23 2.49 -16.88
N ASN A 173 19.93 3.72 -16.49
CA ASN A 173 20.86 4.62 -15.83
C ASN A 173 21.00 4.40 -14.32
N GLY A 174 20.27 3.47 -13.72
CA GLY A 174 20.38 3.10 -12.29
C GLY A 174 19.07 3.16 -11.53
N GLY A 175 18.01 3.71 -12.12
CA GLY A 175 16.69 3.78 -11.49
C GLY A 175 15.98 2.42 -11.45
N THR A 176 14.94 2.31 -10.63
CA THR A 176 14.02 1.16 -10.67
C THR A 176 12.67 1.60 -11.20
N VAL A 177 12.21 0.98 -12.29
CA VAL A 177 10.85 1.18 -12.79
C VAL A 177 9.97 0.05 -12.27
N ILE A 178 8.84 0.41 -11.65
CA ILE A 178 7.81 -0.52 -11.21
C ILE A 178 6.57 -0.27 -12.04
N VAL A 179 6.06 -1.29 -12.71
CA VAL A 179 4.80 -1.23 -13.43
C VAL A 179 3.78 -2.15 -12.78
N LEU A 180 2.73 -1.54 -12.24
CA LEU A 180 1.59 -2.28 -11.72
C LEU A 180 0.69 -2.75 -12.88
N TYR A 181 -0.20 -3.69 -12.57
CA TYR A 181 -1.13 -4.36 -13.48
C TYR A 181 -1.58 -3.55 -14.72
N GLN A 182 -1.42 -4.16 -15.90
CA GLN A 182 -1.90 -3.66 -17.19
C GLN A 182 -2.75 -4.75 -17.88
N ARG A 183 -3.61 -4.37 -18.83
CA ARG A 183 -4.32 -5.35 -19.68
C ARG A 183 -3.56 -5.62 -20.98
N PRO A 184 -3.75 -6.79 -21.62
CA PRO A 184 -3.19 -7.10 -22.93
C PRO A 184 -3.44 -5.99 -23.98
N SER A 185 -4.66 -5.43 -24.03
CA SER A 185 -5.03 -4.34 -24.94
C SER A 185 -4.17 -3.07 -24.79
N ASP A 186 -3.67 -2.84 -23.59
CA ASP A 186 -2.94 -1.63 -23.25
C ASP A 186 -1.44 -1.80 -23.39
N TRP A 187 -0.97 -3.05 -23.48
CA TRP A 187 0.44 -3.43 -23.36
C TRP A 187 1.02 -4.13 -24.59
N ASN A 188 0.35 -5.16 -25.09
CA ASN A 188 0.93 -6.07 -26.07
C ASN A 188 1.25 -5.34 -27.38
N GLY A 189 2.42 -5.63 -27.96
CA GLY A 189 2.87 -5.03 -29.22
C GLY A 189 3.35 -3.58 -29.12
N LYS A 190 3.45 -2.99 -27.92
CA LYS A 190 3.81 -1.57 -27.74
C LYS A 190 5.23 -1.32 -27.25
N GLY A 191 6.02 -2.36 -26.98
CA GLY A 191 7.43 -2.22 -26.56
C GLY A 191 7.62 -1.46 -25.24
N LEU A 192 6.74 -1.70 -24.26
CA LEU A 192 6.68 -0.91 -23.02
C LEU A 192 7.66 -1.37 -21.93
N SER A 193 8.27 -2.53 -22.11
CA SER A 193 9.24 -3.14 -21.21
C SER A 193 10.63 -3.21 -21.85
N PRO A 194 11.73 -3.26 -21.07
CA PRO A 194 13.08 -3.31 -21.61
C PRO A 194 13.35 -4.60 -22.40
N TYR A 195 12.71 -5.69 -22.01
CA TYR A 195 12.73 -6.97 -22.71
C TYR A 195 11.29 -7.44 -22.92
N PRO A 196 11.00 -8.27 -23.94
CA PRO A 196 9.63 -8.68 -24.25
C PRO A 196 8.88 -9.29 -23.06
N ILE A 197 7.67 -8.80 -22.82
CA ILE A 197 6.63 -9.41 -21.98
C ILE A 197 5.35 -9.39 -22.80
N LYS A 198 4.68 -10.53 -22.92
CA LYS A 198 3.35 -10.67 -23.53
C LYS A 198 2.36 -11.04 -22.43
N LEU A 199 1.38 -10.17 -22.22
CA LEU A 199 0.30 -10.42 -21.26
C LEU A 199 -0.73 -11.34 -21.89
N GLY A 200 -1.15 -12.35 -21.14
CA GLY A 200 -2.32 -13.15 -21.47
C GLY A 200 -3.55 -12.71 -20.68
N ASP A 201 -4.60 -13.52 -20.77
CA ASP A 201 -5.89 -13.29 -20.11
C ASP A 201 -6.03 -14.11 -18.82
N GLU A 202 -4.99 -14.85 -18.43
CA GLU A 202 -4.96 -15.68 -17.23
C GLU A 202 -5.04 -14.82 -15.96
N ARG A 203 -5.79 -15.33 -14.98
CA ARG A 203 -6.11 -14.65 -13.73
C ARG A 203 -6.14 -15.69 -12.62
N ILE A 204 -5.80 -15.26 -11.41
CA ILE A 204 -6.01 -16.06 -10.20
C ILE A 204 -7.09 -15.36 -9.41
N THR A 205 -8.28 -15.93 -9.42
CA THR A 205 -9.51 -15.29 -8.96
C THR A 205 -9.86 -15.59 -7.51
N ASP A 206 -9.38 -16.70 -6.96
CA ASP A 206 -9.58 -17.04 -5.55
C ASP A 206 -8.55 -16.30 -4.68
N GLU A 207 -9.03 -15.42 -3.79
CA GLU A 207 -8.22 -14.73 -2.78
C GLU A 207 -7.41 -15.66 -1.87
N MET A 208 -7.83 -16.92 -1.71
CA MET A 208 -7.23 -17.91 -0.83
C MET A 208 -6.20 -18.79 -1.54
N SER A 209 -6.05 -18.66 -2.87
CA SER A 209 -5.07 -19.42 -3.65
C SER A 209 -3.66 -19.27 -3.04
N PRO A 210 -2.98 -20.38 -2.69
CA PRO A 210 -1.66 -20.32 -2.06
C PRO A 210 -0.62 -19.69 -2.99
N VAL A 211 0.19 -18.79 -2.45
CA VAL A 211 1.31 -18.19 -3.17
C VAL A 211 2.60 -18.88 -2.75
N THR A 212 3.35 -19.37 -3.72
CA THR A 212 4.67 -19.99 -3.54
C THR A 212 5.77 -18.98 -3.86
N ILE A 213 6.75 -18.84 -2.98
CA ILE A 213 7.93 -18.00 -3.21
C ILE A 213 8.99 -18.80 -3.96
N LEU A 214 9.31 -18.38 -5.19
CA LEU A 214 10.22 -19.13 -6.07
C LEU A 214 11.69 -18.80 -5.80
N MET A 215 11.97 -17.57 -5.37
CA MET A 215 13.32 -17.04 -5.15
C MET A 215 13.43 -16.39 -3.77
N PRO A 216 13.42 -17.18 -2.67
CA PRO A 216 13.36 -16.66 -1.30
C PRO A 216 14.57 -15.79 -0.92
N GLU A 217 15.74 -16.03 -1.54
CA GLU A 217 16.96 -15.26 -1.30
C GLU A 217 17.03 -13.97 -2.13
N HIS A 218 16.13 -13.77 -3.09
CA HIS A 218 16.13 -12.55 -3.89
C HIS A 218 15.87 -11.34 -2.97
N PRO A 219 16.59 -10.20 -3.13
CA PRO A 219 16.45 -9.05 -2.21
C PRO A 219 15.01 -8.55 -2.05
N LEU A 220 14.19 -8.63 -3.10
CA LEU A 220 12.77 -8.25 -3.04
C LEU A 220 11.95 -9.15 -2.09
N MET A 221 12.37 -10.39 -1.86
CA MET A 221 11.72 -11.32 -0.92
C MET A 221 12.29 -11.25 0.50
N SER A 222 13.45 -10.62 0.69
CA SER A 222 14.17 -10.67 1.98
C SER A 222 14.42 -9.30 2.62
N LEU A 223 14.38 -8.20 1.87
CA LEU A 223 14.76 -6.86 2.34
C LEU A 223 13.86 -5.73 1.82
N PRO A 224 13.57 -4.71 2.67
CA PRO A 224 13.90 -4.63 4.10
C PRO A 224 12.96 -5.47 4.99
N ASN A 225 11.90 -6.06 4.42
CA ASN A 225 10.96 -6.94 5.11
C ASN A 225 11.14 -8.37 4.58
N LYS A 226 11.16 -9.37 5.47
CA LYS A 226 11.18 -10.76 5.04
C LYS A 226 9.78 -11.17 4.61
N ILE A 227 9.62 -11.56 3.35
CA ILE A 227 8.37 -12.05 2.78
C ILE A 227 8.25 -13.55 3.03
N THR A 228 7.07 -13.96 3.44
CA THR A 228 6.66 -15.34 3.67
C THR A 228 5.28 -15.58 3.09
N GLU A 229 4.83 -16.83 3.04
CA GLU A 229 3.48 -17.18 2.56
C GLU A 229 2.38 -16.45 3.35
N LYS A 230 2.64 -16.13 4.63
CA LYS A 230 1.70 -15.36 5.48
C LYS A 230 1.45 -13.94 5.00
N ASP A 231 2.37 -13.35 4.23
CA ASP A 231 2.18 -12.03 3.62
C ASP A 231 1.09 -12.05 2.53
N PHE A 232 0.60 -13.24 2.18
CA PHE A 232 -0.51 -13.44 1.28
C PHE A 232 -1.80 -13.83 2.01
N ASP A 233 -1.83 -13.86 3.35
CA ASP A 233 -3.06 -14.09 4.12
C ASP A 233 -3.99 -12.87 4.07
N ASN A 234 -5.30 -13.10 4.22
CA ASN A 234 -6.34 -12.06 4.25
C ASN A 234 -6.32 -11.10 3.04
N TRP A 235 -5.88 -11.61 1.90
CA TRP A 235 -6.02 -10.92 0.62
C TRP A 235 -7.51 -10.77 0.30
N ILE A 236 -7.89 -9.67 -0.34
CA ILE A 236 -9.28 -9.45 -0.74
C ILE A 236 -9.40 -9.53 -2.25
N GLN A 237 -10.48 -10.16 -2.74
CA GLN A 237 -10.72 -10.37 -4.17
C GLN A 237 -9.59 -11.16 -4.85
N GLU A 238 -9.45 -11.05 -6.17
CA GLU A 238 -8.48 -11.83 -6.94
C GLU A 238 -7.02 -11.65 -6.44
N ARG A 239 -6.16 -12.66 -6.62
CA ARG A 239 -4.71 -12.54 -6.38
C ARG A 239 -4.05 -11.66 -7.44
N GLY A 240 -4.37 -11.91 -8.71
CA GLY A 240 -3.73 -11.23 -9.83
C GLY A 240 -4.52 -11.36 -11.13
N LEU A 241 -4.19 -10.47 -12.07
CA LEU A 241 -4.95 -10.28 -13.31
C LEU A 241 -4.00 -10.16 -14.50
N SER A 242 -4.39 -10.72 -15.64
CA SER A 242 -3.64 -10.68 -16.91
C SER A 242 -2.17 -11.03 -16.70
N PHE A 243 -1.93 -12.24 -16.19
CA PHE A 243 -0.58 -12.73 -16.02
C PHE A 243 0.16 -12.74 -17.37
N PRO A 244 1.45 -12.39 -17.41
CA PRO A 244 2.31 -12.69 -18.53
C PRO A 244 2.19 -14.16 -18.93
N SER A 245 1.89 -14.43 -20.20
CA SER A 245 1.89 -15.77 -20.77
C SER A 245 3.23 -16.10 -21.41
N GLU A 246 3.98 -15.08 -21.85
CA GLU A 246 5.34 -15.23 -22.36
C GLU A 246 6.20 -14.04 -21.88
N TRP A 247 7.46 -14.31 -21.54
CA TRP A 247 8.44 -13.27 -21.21
C TRP A 247 9.86 -13.73 -21.54
N ASP A 248 10.74 -12.76 -21.69
CA ASP A 248 12.15 -12.98 -21.96
C ASP A 248 12.89 -13.59 -20.74
N GLU A 249 13.86 -14.48 -20.98
CA GLU A 249 14.63 -15.20 -19.94
C GLU A 249 15.37 -14.29 -18.94
N ARG A 250 15.58 -13.02 -19.29
CA ARG A 250 16.19 -12.02 -18.39
C ARG A 250 15.28 -11.64 -17.22
N TYR A 251 13.99 -11.94 -17.29
CA TYR A 251 13.08 -11.78 -16.17
C TYR A 251 13.15 -12.97 -15.23
N THR A 252 13.42 -12.69 -13.96
CA THR A 252 13.30 -13.64 -12.86
C THR A 252 11.87 -13.59 -12.31
N PRO A 253 11.07 -14.67 -12.43
CA PRO A 253 9.81 -14.80 -11.72
C PRO A 253 10.06 -15.05 -10.24
N LEU A 254 9.36 -14.33 -9.37
CA LEU A 254 9.58 -14.42 -7.92
C LEU A 254 8.48 -15.18 -7.16
N LEU A 255 7.29 -15.28 -7.74
CA LEU A 255 6.11 -15.87 -7.09
C LEU A 255 5.36 -16.78 -8.07
N SER A 256 4.79 -17.87 -7.57
CA SER A 256 3.87 -18.76 -8.29
C SER A 256 2.54 -18.86 -7.59
N CYS A 257 1.45 -18.93 -8.33
CA CYS A 257 0.10 -19.12 -7.78
C CYS A 257 -0.81 -19.81 -8.81
N ALA A 258 -1.79 -20.57 -8.35
CA ALA A 258 -2.85 -21.17 -9.18
C ALA A 258 -4.16 -21.16 -8.42
N ASP A 259 -5.28 -21.01 -9.14
CA ASP A 259 -6.59 -21.42 -8.63
C ASP A 259 -6.67 -22.95 -8.58
N VAL A 260 -7.64 -23.47 -7.85
CA VAL A 260 -7.82 -24.92 -7.67
C VAL A 260 -7.97 -25.60 -9.03
N ASP A 261 -7.22 -26.68 -9.25
CA ASP A 261 -7.18 -27.48 -10.47
C ASP A 261 -6.68 -26.74 -11.75
N GLU A 262 -6.08 -25.55 -11.61
CA GLU A 262 -5.45 -24.80 -12.70
C GLU A 262 -3.91 -24.92 -12.72
N GLU A 263 -3.29 -24.54 -13.84
CA GLU A 263 -1.83 -24.51 -13.97
C GLU A 263 -1.20 -23.41 -13.11
N GLN A 264 0.01 -23.69 -12.61
CA GLN A 264 0.80 -22.73 -11.83
C GLN A 264 1.26 -21.57 -12.72
N LEU A 265 0.82 -20.36 -12.37
CA LEU A 265 1.24 -19.12 -13.02
C LEU A 265 2.42 -18.50 -12.27
N THR A 266 3.57 -18.40 -12.94
CA THR A 266 4.79 -17.83 -12.38
C THR A 266 5.06 -16.39 -12.83
N GLY A 267 4.30 -15.89 -13.81
CA GLY A 267 4.49 -14.56 -14.40
C GLY A 267 4.03 -13.40 -13.53
N GLY A 268 3.49 -13.65 -12.34
CA GLY A 268 2.77 -12.65 -11.54
C GLY A 268 3.64 -11.52 -11.00
N LEU A 269 4.93 -11.79 -10.75
CA LEU A 269 5.92 -10.82 -10.30
C LEU A 269 7.25 -11.09 -10.99
N LEU A 270 7.55 -10.29 -12.01
CA LEU A 270 8.75 -10.41 -12.83
C LEU A 270 9.72 -9.27 -12.53
N VAL A 271 10.99 -9.60 -12.33
CA VAL A 271 12.08 -8.62 -12.14
C VAL A 271 13.19 -8.88 -13.14
N ALA A 272 13.67 -7.84 -13.81
CA ALA A 272 14.85 -7.94 -14.66
C ALA A 272 15.83 -6.79 -14.41
N PRO A 273 17.15 -7.06 -14.43
CA PRO A 273 18.15 -6.00 -14.52
C PRO A 273 18.03 -5.28 -15.87
N HIS A 274 18.17 -3.96 -15.87
CA HIS A 274 18.30 -3.19 -17.10
C HIS A 274 19.38 -2.14 -16.93
N GLY A 275 20.52 -2.29 -17.63
CA GLY A 275 21.69 -1.47 -17.39
C GLY A 275 22.14 -1.54 -15.93
N ARG A 276 22.20 -0.40 -15.24
CA ARG A 276 22.54 -0.32 -13.81
C ARG A 276 21.35 -0.43 -12.87
N GLY A 277 20.12 -0.41 -13.39
CA GLY A 277 18.89 -0.40 -12.58
C GLY A 277 18.04 -1.64 -12.80
N GLN A 278 16.74 -1.51 -12.59
CA GLN A 278 15.79 -2.63 -12.72
C GLN A 278 14.48 -2.24 -13.36
N TYR A 279 13.79 -3.26 -13.81
CA TYR A 279 12.41 -3.21 -14.20
C TYR A 279 11.62 -4.29 -13.46
N ILE A 280 10.54 -3.90 -12.79
CA ILE A 280 9.61 -4.77 -12.09
C ILE A 280 8.25 -4.67 -12.76
N TYR A 281 7.68 -5.79 -13.14
CA TYR A 281 6.30 -5.89 -13.60
C TYR A 281 5.51 -6.79 -12.66
N THR A 282 4.30 -6.39 -12.27
CA THR A 282 3.43 -7.21 -11.41
C THR A 282 1.99 -7.26 -11.90
N SER A 283 1.46 -8.48 -12.03
CA SER A 283 0.04 -8.77 -12.26
C SER A 283 -0.74 -8.95 -10.96
N TYR A 284 -0.05 -9.14 -9.82
CA TYR A 284 -0.72 -9.15 -8.51
C TYR A 284 -1.43 -7.81 -8.28
N VAL A 285 -2.68 -7.87 -7.79
CA VAL A 285 -3.52 -6.67 -7.55
C VAL A 285 -3.16 -5.96 -6.26
N ILE A 286 -1.86 -5.72 -6.05
CA ILE A 286 -1.30 -5.08 -4.86
C ILE A 286 -2.03 -3.76 -4.56
N TYR A 287 -2.41 -2.97 -5.57
CA TYR A 287 -3.14 -1.71 -5.39
C TYR A 287 -4.45 -1.86 -4.59
N ARG A 288 -5.19 -2.98 -4.75
CA ARG A 288 -6.42 -3.23 -3.97
C ARG A 288 -6.10 -3.59 -2.53
N GLN A 289 -5.02 -4.35 -2.33
CA GLN A 289 -4.58 -4.78 -1.02
C GLN A 289 -3.99 -3.62 -0.21
N LEU A 290 -3.27 -2.71 -0.88
CA LEU A 290 -2.81 -1.46 -0.28
C LEU A 290 -4.01 -0.62 0.19
N ARG A 291 -5.06 -0.50 -0.63
CA ARG A 291 -6.30 0.19 -0.25
C ARG A 291 -7.02 -0.49 0.92
N ALA A 292 -6.89 -1.82 1.03
CA ALA A 292 -7.45 -2.62 2.10
C ALA A 292 -6.58 -2.66 3.36
N PHE A 293 -5.38 -2.08 3.34
CA PHE A 293 -4.38 -2.14 4.42
C PHE A 293 -3.96 -3.57 4.77
N ASN A 294 -3.82 -4.44 3.77
CA ASN A 294 -3.25 -5.78 3.97
C ASN A 294 -1.75 -5.66 4.33
N PRO A 295 -1.30 -6.13 5.51
CA PRO A 295 0.09 -5.94 5.95
C PRO A 295 1.14 -6.54 4.99
N GLY A 296 0.88 -7.73 4.44
CA GLY A 296 1.83 -8.38 3.57
C GLY A 296 1.98 -7.71 2.19
N ALA A 297 0.89 -7.13 1.67
CA ALA A 297 0.99 -6.26 0.51
C ALA A 297 1.83 -5.00 0.79
N PHE A 298 1.77 -4.45 2.01
CA PHE A 298 2.64 -3.35 2.41
C PHE A 298 4.10 -3.79 2.51
N HIS A 299 4.39 -4.96 3.08
CA HIS A 299 5.76 -5.50 3.13
C HIS A 299 6.34 -5.71 1.72
N LEU A 300 5.61 -6.40 0.85
CA LEU A 300 6.04 -6.68 -0.52
C LEU A 300 6.26 -5.39 -1.31
N PHE A 301 5.30 -4.45 -1.25
CA PHE A 301 5.41 -3.19 -1.97
C PHE A 301 6.54 -2.31 -1.43
N ALA A 302 6.76 -2.28 -0.11
CA ALA A 302 7.90 -1.59 0.49
C ALA A 302 9.24 -2.17 0.01
N ASN A 303 9.36 -3.49 -0.12
CA ASN A 303 10.54 -4.13 -0.70
C ASN A 303 10.75 -3.73 -2.17
N MET A 304 9.68 -3.73 -2.97
CA MET A 304 9.75 -3.32 -4.38
C MET A 304 10.30 -1.89 -4.52
N ILE A 305 9.76 -0.93 -3.77
CA ILE A 305 10.21 0.49 -3.87
C ILE A 305 11.62 0.70 -3.32
N SER A 306 12.05 -0.14 -2.39
CA SER A 306 13.35 -0.05 -1.69
C SER A 306 14.47 -0.80 -2.39
N LEU A 307 14.16 -1.56 -3.45
CA LEU A 307 15.10 -2.39 -4.19
C LEU A 307 16.40 -1.66 -4.62
N PRO A 308 16.40 -0.36 -4.99
CA PRO A 308 17.64 0.38 -5.27
C PRO A 308 18.64 0.42 -4.11
N LYS A 309 18.18 0.36 -2.85
CA LYS A 309 19.02 0.42 -1.64
C LYS A 309 19.34 -0.95 -1.04
N ALA A 310 18.77 -2.02 -1.60
CA ALA A 310 19.05 -3.40 -1.20
C ALA A 310 20.21 -4.03 -2.01
N ARG A 311 20.91 -3.21 -2.80
CA ARG A 311 22.09 -3.59 -3.62
C ARG A 311 23.38 -3.03 -3.05
#